data_AF-A0A6D2HTR8-F1
#
_entry.id   AF-A0A6D2HTR8-F1
#
_cell.length_a   1.000
_cell.length_b   1.000
_cell.length_c   1.000
_cell.angle_alpha   90.00
_cell.angle_beta   90.00
_cell.angle_gamma   90.00
#
_symmetry.space_group_name_H-M   'P 1'
#
loop_
_entity.id
_entity.type
_entity.pdbx_description
1 polymer ?
#
loop_
_entity_poly.entity_id
_entity_poly.type
_entity_poly.pdbx_seq_one_letter_code
_entity_poly.pdbx_strand_id
1 'polypeptide(L)' 'MNNTKLASVTPDRDDLRITVKVLKIWDTLDVDSFEGLSFLFVDDDGTKMHAYVDREDQKRRFRGLLHEEDWRS' A
#
# COMPACT_ATOMS: atom_id res chain seq x y z
N MET A 1 -12.37 3.37 -14.67
CA MET A 1 -11.62 2.29 -13.98
C MET A 1 -12.52 1.68 -12.94
N ASN A 2 -12.68 0.35 -12.97
CA ASN A 2 -13.48 -0.36 -11.98
C ASN A 2 -12.62 -0.64 -10.75
N ASN A 3 -13.22 -0.55 -9.56
CA ASN A 3 -12.55 -0.99 -8.34
C ASN A 3 -12.39 -2.50 -8.34
N THR A 4 -11.17 -2.95 -8.06
CA THR A 4 -10.75 -4.35 -8.00
C THR A 4 -10.60 -4.75 -6.53
N LYS A 5 -11.02 -5.97 -6.19
CA LYS A 5 -10.86 -6.52 -4.84
C LYS A 5 -9.42 -6.97 -4.62
N LEU A 6 -8.88 -6.83 -3.41
CA LEU A 6 -7.47 -7.17 -3.16
C LEU A 6 -7.18 -8.63 -3.49
N ALA A 7 -8.10 -9.55 -3.18
CA ALA A 7 -7.96 -10.98 -3.47
C ALA A 7 -7.84 -11.31 -4.97
N SER A 8 -8.22 -10.38 -5.86
CA SER A 8 -8.14 -10.53 -7.32
C SER A 8 -6.97 -9.79 -7.96
N VAL A 9 -6.15 -9.09 -7.17
CA VAL A 9 -4.96 -8.41 -7.68
C VAL A 9 -3.92 -9.46 -8.07
N THR A 10 -3.46 -9.37 -9.32
CA THR A 10 -2.46 -10.25 -9.90
C THR A 10 -1.30 -9.44 -10.47
N PRO A 11 -0.07 -9.99 -10.54
CA PRO A 11 1.11 -9.23 -10.97
C PRO A 11 1.15 -8.82 -12.45
N ASP A 12 0.28 -9.41 -13.28
CA ASP A 12 0.24 -9.24 -14.74
C ASP A 12 -0.55 -8.01 -15.20
N ARG A 13 -1.13 -7.25 -14.27
CA ARG A 13 -1.94 -6.06 -14.57
C ARG A 13 -1.47 -4.85 -13.76
N ASP A 14 -1.20 -3.75 -14.45
CA ASP A 14 -0.74 -2.49 -13.88
C ASP A 14 -1.81 -1.38 -13.89
N ASP A 15 -2.98 -1.63 -14.50
CA ASP A 15 -4.06 -0.66 -14.70
C ASP A 15 -5.22 -0.82 -13.71
N LEU A 16 -4.93 -1.23 -12.48
CA LEU A 16 -5.92 -1.53 -11.45
C LEU A 16 -6.13 -0.36 -10.48
N ARG A 17 -7.37 -0.23 -10.00
CA ARG A 17 -7.71 0.63 -8.87
C ARG A 17 -8.27 -0.23 -7.75
N ILE A 18 -7.79 -0.03 -6.53
CA ILE A 18 -8.25 -0.73 -5.32
C ILE A 18 -8.81 0.30 -4.36
N THR A 19 -9.63 -0.12 -3.39
CA THR A 19 -10.02 0.75 -2.27
C THR A 19 -9.79 0.01 -0.98
N VAL A 20 -8.99 0.60 -0.11
CA VAL A 20 -8.45 -0.05 1.08
C VAL A 20 -8.40 0.90 2.26
N LYS A 21 -8.51 0.36 3.46
CA LYS A 21 -8.16 1.04 4.70
C LYS A 21 -6.68 0.83 5.01
N VAL A 22 -5.99 1.90 5.39
CA VAL A 22 -4.60 1.82 5.87
C VAL A 22 -4.63 1.38 7.33
N LEU A 23 -4.23 0.15 7.64
CA LEU A 23 -4.19 -0.36 9.01
C LEU A 23 -2.93 0.04 9.75
N LYS A 24 -1.79 0.10 9.06
CA LYS A 24 -0.52 0.42 9.67
C LYS A 24 0.47 0.98 8.66
N ILE A 25 1.32 1.90 9.10
CA ILE A 25 2.43 2.48 8.35
C ILE A 25 3.71 2.30 9.20
N TRP A 26 4.80 1.81 8.60
CA TRP A 26 6.07 1.70 9.31
C TRP A 26 7.28 1.79 8.38
N ASP A 27 8.39 2.27 8.92
CA ASP A 27 9.67 2.26 8.24
C ASP A 27 10.24 0.84 8.22
N THR A 28 10.67 0.41 7.04
CA THR A 28 11.30 -0.89 6.81
C THR A 28 12.79 -0.68 6.71
N LEU A 29 13.53 -1.20 7.69
CA LEU A 29 14.98 -1.22 7.71
C LEU A 29 15.43 -2.59 7.21
N ASP A 30 16.00 -2.63 6.02
CA ASP A 30 16.67 -3.82 5.49
C ASP A 30 18.17 -3.51 5.33
N VAL A 31 18.99 -4.46 5.78
CA VAL A 31 20.45 -4.33 5.84
C VAL A 31 21.07 -4.39 4.43
N ASP A 32 20.37 -5.00 3.47
CA ASP A 32 20.86 -5.22 2.12
C ASP A 32 20.15 -4.35 1.06
N SER A 33 18.91 -3.91 1.33
CA SER A 33 18.02 -3.36 0.28
C SER A 33 17.57 -1.90 0.47
N PHE A 34 18.19 -1.14 1.39
CA PHE A 34 17.86 0.26 1.73
C PHE A 34 16.55 0.44 2.53
N GLU A 35 16.45 1.61 3.19
CA GLU A 35 15.26 2.04 3.93
C GLU A 35 14.04 2.17 3.02
N GLY A 36 12.92 1.55 3.40
CA GLY A 36 11.64 1.65 2.71
C GLY A 36 10.49 2.07 3.62
N LEU A 37 9.33 2.31 3.02
CA LEU A 37 8.08 2.58 3.72
C LEU A 37 7.09 1.46 3.43
N SER A 38 6.62 0.81 4.48
CA SER A 38 5.66 -0.28 4.41
C SER A 38 4.28 0.13 4.88
N PHE A 39 3.28 -0.49 4.27
CA PHE A 39 1.87 -0.31 4.59
C PHE A 39 1.19 -1.66 4.75
N LEU A 40 0.31 -1.77 5.73
CA LEU A 40 -0.67 -2.85 5.81
C LEU A 40 -2.02 -2.30 5.37
N PHE A 41 -2.54 -2.82 4.27
CA PHE A 41 -3.85 -2.48 3.74
C PHE A 41 -4.86 -3.58 4.05
N VAL A 42 -6.12 -3.19 4.19
CA VAL A 42 -7.26 -4.11 4.24
C VAL A 42 -8.39 -3.60 3.35
N ASP A 43 -9.04 -4.47 2.59
CA ASP A 43 -10.27 -4.11 1.86
C ASP A 43 -11.54 -4.34 2.70
N ASP A 44 -12.69 -4.06 2.12
CA ASP A 44 -14.01 -4.22 2.74
C ASP A 44 -14.39 -5.69 2.98
N ASP A 45 -13.75 -6.63 2.29
CA ASP A 45 -13.92 -8.08 2.50
C ASP A 45 -12.98 -8.61 3.62
N GLY A 46 -12.13 -7.74 4.18
CA GLY A 46 -11.16 -8.11 5.22
C GLY A 46 -9.86 -8.71 4.68
N THR A 47 -9.67 -8.73 3.36
CA THR A 47 -8.43 -9.20 2.72
C THR A 47 -7.31 -8.22 3.04
N LYS A 48 -6.16 -8.73 3.48
CA LYS A 48 -5.00 -7.91 3.83
C LYS A 48 -3.90 -8.01 2.77
N MET A 49 -3.22 -6.89 2.53
CA MET A 49 -2.07 -6.84 1.63
C MET A 49 -0.97 -5.97 2.23
N HIS A 50 0.27 -6.45 2.17
CA HIS A 50 1.46 -5.66 2.47
C HIS A 50 1.90 -4.94 1.20
N ALA A 51 2.04 -3.62 1.27
CA ALA A 51 2.60 -2.80 0.20
C ALA A 51 3.90 -2.15 0.68
N TYR A 52 4.84 -1.99 -0.24
CA TYR A 52 6.19 -1.48 0.04
C TYR A 52 6.60 -0.47 -1.03
N VAL A 53 7.30 0.58 -0.61
CA VAL A 53 7.91 1.56 -1.50
C VAL A 53 9.29 1.98 -0.97
N ASP A 54 10.30 1.93 -1.83
CA ASP A 54 11.70 2.24 -1.53
C ASP A 54 12.13 3.61 -2.07
N ARG A 55 11.51 4.07 -3.16
CA ARG A 55 11.81 5.35 -3.80
C ARG A 55 11.53 6.55 -2.89
N GLU A 56 12.55 7.34 -2.59
CA GLU A 56 12.50 8.51 -1.69
C GLU A 56 11.39 9.53 -2.02
N ASP A 57 11.20 9.87 -3.30
CA ASP A 57 10.18 10.81 -3.75
C ASP A 57 8.77 10.29 -3.44
N GLN A 58 8.55 8.99 -3.61
CA GLN A 58 7.29 8.34 -3.32
C GLN A 58 7.07 8.15 -1.82
N LYS A 59 8.11 7.76 -1.05
CA LYS A 59 8.05 7.68 0.42
C LYS A 59 7.58 8.99 1.03
N ARG A 60 8.23 10.11 0.65
CA ARG A 60 7.86 11.45 1.14
C ARG A 60 6.42 11.81 0.77
N ARG A 61 6.01 11.52 -0.47
CA ARG A 61 4.65 11.80 -0.94
C ARG A 61 3.61 10.98 -0.16
N PHE A 62 3.81 9.68 0.00
CA PHE A 62 2.83 8.81 0.64
C PHE A 62 2.73 9.04 2.15
N ARG A 63 3.82 9.38 2.86
CA ARG A 63 3.75 9.80 4.27
C ARG A 63 2.83 11.01 4.51
N GLY A 64 2.75 11.91 3.52
CA GLY A 64 1.89 13.10 3.63
C GLY A 64 0.44 12.87 3.20
N LEU A 65 0.14 11.76 2.52
CA LEU A 65 -1.18 11.50 1.91
C LEU A 65 -1.93 10.33 2.56
N LEU A 66 -1.21 9.38 3.13
CA LEU A 66 -1.76 8.18 3.75
C LEU A 66 -1.65 8.32 5.26
N HIS A 67 -2.76 8.05 5.93
CA HIS A 67 -2.86 8.06 7.38
C HIS A 67 -3.48 6.74 7.83
N GLU A 68 -3.04 6.23 8.98
CA GLU A 68 -3.65 5.04 9.58
C GLU A 68 -5.13 5.30 9.86
N GLU A 69 -5.91 4.24 9.74
CA GLU A 69 -7.37 4.19 9.87
C GLU A 69 -8.18 4.87 8.74
N ASP A 70 -7.53 5.53 7.77
CA ASP A 70 -8.21 6.13 6.61
C ASP A 70 -8.46 5.15 5.47
N TRP A 71 -9.60 5.33 4.78
CA TRP A 71 -9.88 4.69 3.50
C TRP A 71 -9.31 5.50 2.33
N ARG A 72 -8.65 4.82 1.38
CA ARG A 72 -8.00 5.41 0.20
C ARG A 72 -8.26 4.56 -1.04
N SER A 73 -8.21 5.20 -2.21
CA SER A 73 -8.51 4.62 -3.54
C SER A 73 -7.56 5.09 -4.61
#